data_AF-R6Q9F0-F1
#
_entry.id   AF-R6Q9F0-F1
#
_cell.length_a   1.000
_cell.length_b   1.000
_cell.length_c   1.000
_cell.angle_alpha   90.00
_cell.angle_beta   90.00
_cell.angle_gamma   90.00
#
_symmetry.space_group_name_H-M   'P 1'
#
loop_
_entity.id
_entity.type
_entity.pdbx_description
1 polymer ?
#
loop_
_entity_poly.entity_id
_entity_poly.type
_entity_poly.pdbx_seq_one_letter_code
_entity_poly.pdbx_strand_id
1 'polypeptide(L)'
;MLEFVKVFKMLGIVIFLLIMYILTKQIIERNSKSISMTKILGFSDIEIGRLYIIMTSIVVVLSLLISIPLISVVLRWCFKSYLYTQMTGYVPYIISNSCYVSMFVLGVVSYVFVAIAMLLKIRKTSLGEALKNQSL
;
A
#
# COMPACT_ATOMS: atom_id res chain seq x y z
N MET A 1 8.53 -7.13 -28.52
CA MET A 1 9.03 -6.26 -27.43
C MET A 1 7.89 -5.64 -26.62
N LEU A 2 6.88 -5.01 -27.24
CA LEU A 2 5.75 -4.39 -26.53
C LEU A 2 4.92 -5.36 -25.67
N GLU A 3 4.64 -6.57 -26.16
CA GLU A 3 3.88 -7.57 -25.39
C GLU A 3 4.63 -8.05 -24.14
N PHE A 4 5.95 -8.22 -24.23
CA PHE A 4 6.79 -8.56 -23.08
C PHE A 4 6.75 -7.47 -22.00
N VAL A 5 6.86 -6.20 -22.39
CA VAL A 5 6.77 -5.07 -21.46
C VAL A 5 5.39 -4.98 -20.81
N LYS A 6 4.30 -5.27 -21.55
CA LYS A 6 2.95 -5.32 -20.98
C LYS A 6 2.81 -6.42 -19.92
N VAL A 7 3.31 -7.62 -20.20
CA VAL A 7 3.28 -8.74 -19.25
C VAL A 7 4.01 -8.38 -17.97
N PHE A 8 5.21 -7.81 -18.06
CA PHE A 8 5.96 -7.36 -16.89
C PHE A 8 5.24 -6.27 -16.11
N LYS A 9 4.60 -5.31 -16.80
CA LYS A 9 3.79 -4.28 -16.14
C LYS A 9 2.63 -4.89 -15.35
N MET A 10 1.90 -5.83 -15.95
CA MET A 10 0.78 -6.52 -15.30
C MET A 10 1.25 -7.34 -14.10
N LEU A 11 2.36 -8.07 -14.24
CA LEU A 11 2.95 -8.87 -13.16
C LEU A 11 3.37 -7.98 -11.99
N GLY A 12 3.99 -6.83 -12.26
CA GLY A 12 4.34 -5.84 -11.24
C GLY A 12 3.12 -5.33 -10.46
N ILE A 13 2.01 -5.05 -11.15
CA ILE A 13 0.75 -4.64 -10.51
C ILE A 13 0.22 -5.75 -9.59
N VAL A 14 0.26 -7.01 -10.03
CA VAL A 14 -0.22 -8.16 -9.24
C VAL A 14 0.63 -8.34 -7.97
N ILE A 15 1.97 -8.29 -8.08
CA ILE A 15 2.87 -8.40 -6.92
C ILE A 15 2.60 -7.26 -5.93
N PHE A 16 2.44 -6.05 -6.44
CA PHE A 16 2.18 -4.88 -5.60
C PHE A 16 0.86 -5.02 -4.82
N LEU A 17 -0.21 -5.47 -5.48
CA LEU A 17 -1.49 -5.76 -4.82
C LEU A 17 -1.35 -6.86 -3.75
N LEU A 18 -0.57 -7.90 -4.04
CA LEU A 18 -0.34 -9.01 -3.11
C LEU A 18 0.41 -8.53 -1.85
N ILE A 19 1.48 -7.75 -2.01
CA ILE A 19 2.23 -7.17 -0.89
C ILE A 19 1.31 -6.26 -0.06
N MET A 20 0.55 -5.40 -0.71
CA MET A 20 -0.40 -4.52 -0.03
C MET A 20 -1.45 -5.31 0.77
N TYR A 21 -1.96 -6.41 0.21
CA TYR A 21 -2.89 -7.29 0.93
C TYR A 21 -2.25 -7.92 2.18
N ILE A 22 -1.01 -8.42 2.07
CA ILE A 22 -0.29 -9.00 3.21
C ILE A 22 -0.08 -7.96 4.31
N LEU A 23 0.40 -6.76 3.95
CA LEU A 23 0.59 -5.66 4.90
C LEU A 23 -0.71 -5.30 5.61
N THR A 24 -1.81 -5.21 4.86
CA THR A 24 -3.13 -4.93 5.42
C THR A 24 -3.58 -6.02 6.39
N LYS A 25 -3.39 -7.29 6.03
CA LYS A 25 -3.70 -8.42 6.91
C LYS A 25 -2.89 -8.34 8.21
N GLN A 26 -1.60 -8.04 8.10
CA GLN A 26 -0.68 -7.95 9.24
C GLN A 26 -1.05 -6.79 10.18
N ILE A 27 -1.40 -5.62 9.64
CA ILE A 27 -1.88 -4.47 10.42
C ILE A 27 -3.11 -4.86 11.23
N ILE A 28 -4.08 -5.57 10.63
CA ILE A 28 -5.29 -5.99 11.33
C ILE A 28 -4.98 -6.98 12.46
N GLU A 29 -4.14 -7.96 12.20
CA GLU A 29 -3.78 -9.01 13.17
C GLU A 29 -3.03 -8.42 14.37
N ARG A 30 -2.11 -7.47 14.13
CA ARG A 30 -1.32 -6.81 15.17
C ARG A 30 -2.13 -5.80 15.99
N ASN A 31 -3.14 -5.17 15.39
CA ASN A 31 -3.94 -4.13 16.05
C ASN A 31 -5.23 -4.65 16.70
N SER A 32 -5.56 -5.93 16.52
CA SER A 32 -6.71 -6.60 17.14
C SER A 32 -6.79 -6.38 18.66
N LYS A 33 -5.67 -6.54 19.40
CA LYS A 33 -5.61 -6.29 20.85
C LYS A 33 -5.91 -4.84 21.24
N SER A 34 -5.42 -3.87 20.47
CA SER A 34 -5.66 -2.44 20.74
C SER A 34 -7.11 -2.04 20.47
N ILE A 35 -7.74 -2.67 19.47
CA ILE A 35 -9.16 -2.49 19.15
C ILE A 35 -10.02 -3.02 20.30
N SER A 36 -9.72 -4.22 20.82
CA SER A 36 -10.45 -4.79 21.97
C SER A 36 -10.33 -3.92 23.24
N MET A 37 -9.15 -3.36 23.53
CA MET A 37 -8.96 -2.47 24.69
C MET A 37 -9.76 -1.16 24.58
N THR A 38 -9.85 -0.59 23.38
CA THR A 38 -10.60 0.65 23.14
C THR A 38 -12.12 0.44 23.23
N LYS A 39 -12.59 -0.77 22.93
CA LYS A 39 -13.99 -1.19 23.09
C LYS A 39 -14.41 -1.29 24.56
N ILE A 40 -13.51 -1.71 25.44
CA ILE A 40 -13.72 -1.74 26.91
C ILE A 40 -13.95 -0.33 27.47
N LEU A 41 -13.39 0.71 26.83
CA LEU A 41 -13.56 2.11 27.21
C LEU A 41 -14.86 2.75 26.67
N GLY A 42 -15.70 1.99 25.96
CA GLY A 42 -17.01 2.45 25.50
C GLY A 42 -17.03 3.16 24.13
N PHE A 43 -15.94 3.12 23.36
CA PHE A 43 -15.91 3.70 22.01
C PHE A 43 -16.65 2.82 20.99
N SER A 44 -17.32 3.45 20.03
CA SER A 44 -18.02 2.74 18.96
C SER A 44 -17.05 2.13 17.95
N ASP A 45 -17.40 0.98 17.37
CA ASP A 45 -16.58 0.29 16.37
C ASP A 45 -16.32 1.17 15.11
N ILE A 46 -17.17 2.16 14.86
CA ILE A 46 -17.06 3.13 13.76
C ILE A 46 -15.98 4.19 14.04
N GLU A 47 -15.90 4.70 15.28
CA GLU A 47 -14.88 5.67 15.69
C GLU A 47 -13.49 5.04 15.74
N ILE A 48 -13.39 3.82 16.27
CA ILE A 48 -12.13 3.07 16.33
C ILE A 48 -11.61 2.79 14.91
N GLY A 49 -12.51 2.38 14.00
CA GLY A 49 -12.14 2.15 12.61
C GLY A 49 -11.67 3.41 11.90
N ARG A 50 -12.35 4.54 12.11
CA ARG A 50 -11.97 5.83 11.52
C ARG A 50 -10.62 6.32 12.03
N LEU A 51 -10.36 6.20 13.34
CA LEU A 51 -9.07 6.61 13.92
C LEU A 51 -7.91 5.79 13.35
N TYR A 52 -8.09 4.46 13.21
CA TYR A 52 -7.04 3.58 12.71
C TYR A 52 -6.78 3.74 11.21
N ILE A 53 -7.83 3.91 10.41
CA ILE A 53 -7.73 4.07 8.96
C ILE A 53 -7.08 5.42 8.62
N ILE A 54 -7.42 6.50 9.33
CA ILE A 54 -6.82 7.81 9.10
C ILE A 54 -5.32 7.77 9.39
N MET A 55 -4.91 7.23 10.54
CA MET A 55 -3.48 7.20 10.90
C MET A 55 -2.65 6.36 9.94
N THR A 56 -3.15 5.19 9.55
CA THR A 56 -2.47 4.35 8.55
C THR A 56 -2.48 4.99 7.15
N SER A 57 -3.52 5.75 6.78
CA SER A 57 -3.58 6.48 5.52
C SER A 57 -2.50 7.54 5.38
N ILE A 58 -2.26 8.31 6.45
CA ILE A 58 -1.26 9.37 6.45
C ILE A 58 0.14 8.77 6.27
N VAL A 59 0.44 7.69 7.00
CA VAL A 59 1.72 7.00 6.89
C VAL A 59 1.94 6.45 5.48
N VAL A 60 0.93 5.83 4.88
CA VAL A 60 1.04 5.29 3.51
C VAL A 60 1.27 6.42 2.51
N VAL A 61 0.47 7.49 2.54
CA VAL A 61 0.61 8.62 1.60
C VAL A 61 2.00 9.25 1.70
N LEU A 62 2.49 9.50 2.92
CA LEU A 62 3.83 10.04 3.15
C LEU A 62 4.92 9.09 2.62
N SER A 63 4.82 7.80 2.92
CA SER A 63 5.81 6.82 2.43
C SER A 63 5.83 6.72 0.90
N LEU A 64 4.69 6.87 0.24
CA LEU A 64 4.57 6.85 -1.22
C LEU A 64 5.22 8.09 -1.84
N LEU A 65 4.99 9.26 -1.23
CA LEU A 65 5.58 10.54 -1.62
C LEU A 65 7.11 10.55 -1.48
N ILE A 66 7.65 9.89 -0.46
CA ILE A 66 9.10 9.75 -0.24
C ILE A 66 9.70 8.67 -1.15
N SER A 67 8.98 7.58 -1.39
CA SER A 67 9.51 6.46 -2.19
C SER A 67 9.73 6.82 -3.64
N ILE A 68 8.83 7.60 -4.27
CA ILE A 68 8.96 8.01 -5.69
C ILE A 68 10.29 8.74 -5.98
N PRO A 69 10.66 9.83 -5.27
CA PRO A 69 11.93 10.50 -5.51
C PRO A 69 13.12 9.62 -5.13
N LEU A 70 13.01 8.84 -4.05
CA LEU A 70 14.07 7.93 -3.62
C LEU A 70 14.40 6.89 -4.71
N ILE A 71 13.38 6.25 -5.28
CA ILE A 71 13.52 5.30 -6.40
C ILE A 71 14.19 5.98 -7.59
N SER A 72 13.80 7.22 -7.92
CA SER A 72 14.37 7.96 -9.05
C SER A 72 15.87 8.25 -8.88
N VAL A 73 16.29 8.59 -7.65
CA VAL A 73 17.70 8.85 -7.31
C VAL A 73 18.50 7.56 -7.35
N VAL A 74 17.98 6.49 -6.74
CA VAL A 74 18.64 5.19 -6.71
C VAL A 74 18.79 4.61 -8.11
N LEU A 75 17.76 4.68 -8.97
CA LEU A 75 17.88 4.22 -10.36
C LEU A 75 18.89 5.05 -11.13
N ARG A 76 18.87 6.38 -11.01
CA ARG A 76 19.85 7.24 -11.69
C ARG A 76 21.27 6.89 -11.25
N TRP A 77 21.48 6.65 -9.96
CA TRP A 77 22.76 6.23 -9.42
C TRP A 77 23.19 4.86 -9.93
N CYS A 78 22.30 3.87 -9.91
CA CYS A 78 22.56 2.51 -10.39
C CYS A 78 22.90 2.50 -11.89
N PHE A 79 22.12 3.20 -12.73
CA PHE A 79 22.40 3.33 -14.16
C PHE A 79 23.71 4.06 -14.42
N LYS A 80 24.00 5.14 -13.68
CA LYS A 80 25.28 5.87 -13.81
C LYS A 80 26.47 5.00 -13.40
N SER A 81 26.32 4.22 -12.32
CA SER A 81 27.43 3.48 -11.74
C SER A 81 27.71 2.15 -12.45
N TYR A 82 26.67 1.45 -12.92
CA TYR A 82 26.79 0.10 -13.48
C TYR A 82 26.89 0.11 -15.01
N LEU A 83 26.09 0.94 -15.67
CA LEU A 83 25.94 0.90 -17.13
C LEU A 83 27.09 1.64 -17.85
N TYR A 84 27.65 2.68 -17.23
CA TYR A 84 28.81 3.42 -17.78
C TYR A 84 30.16 2.73 -17.52
N THR A 85 30.23 1.82 -16.55
CA THR A 85 31.50 1.18 -16.18
C THR A 85 31.66 -0.22 -16.80
N GLN A 86 30.57 -0.93 -17.09
CA GLN A 86 30.63 -2.36 -17.46
C GLN A 86 29.99 -2.70 -18.82
N MET A 87 29.25 -1.80 -19.48
CA MET A 87 28.61 -2.07 -20.77
C MET A 87 29.04 -1.05 -21.83
N THR A 88 29.48 -1.54 -23.00
CA THR A 88 29.93 -0.72 -24.15
C THR A 88 28.78 -0.02 -24.90
N GLY A 89 27.55 -0.11 -24.40
CA GLY A 89 26.36 0.52 -24.98
C GLY A 89 25.80 1.62 -24.09
N TYR A 90 25.69 2.84 -24.62
CA TYR A 90 25.04 3.96 -23.93
C TYR A 90 23.52 3.79 -23.98
N VAL A 91 22.91 3.31 -22.89
CA VAL A 91 21.45 3.32 -22.72
C VAL A 91 21.05 4.53 -21.89
N PRO A 92 20.53 5.61 -22.51
CA PRO A 92 20.14 6.80 -21.78
C PRO A 92 18.94 6.49 -20.88
N TYR A 93 19.08 6.78 -19.59
CA TYR A 93 17.99 6.69 -18.62
C TYR A 93 17.05 7.89 -18.79
N ILE A 94 16.00 7.72 -19.59
CA ILE A 94 14.98 8.74 -19.85
C ILE A 94 13.67 8.28 -19.23
N ILE A 95 13.22 8.98 -18.18
CA ILE A 95 11.87 8.82 -17.63
C ILE A 95 11.04 10.03 -18.04
N SER A 96 9.89 9.77 -18.67
CA SER A 96 8.90 10.81 -18.96
C SER A 96 8.18 11.24 -17.68
N ASN A 97 7.90 12.55 -17.54
CA ASN A 97 7.17 13.10 -16.40
C ASN A 97 5.81 12.42 -16.17
N SER A 98 5.14 11.95 -17.23
CA SER A 98 3.86 11.24 -17.15
C SER A 98 3.97 9.89 -16.41
N CYS A 99 5.16 9.28 -16.38
CA CYS A 99 5.40 8.03 -15.66
C CYS A 99 5.35 8.23 -14.14
N TYR A 100 5.95 9.31 -13.63
CA TYR A 100 5.90 9.65 -12.20
C TYR A 100 4.46 9.87 -11.71
N VAL A 101 3.66 10.58 -12.50
CA VAL A 101 2.23 10.79 -12.21
C VAL A 101 1.49 9.45 -12.19
N SER A 102 1.74 8.60 -13.19
CA SER A 102 1.08 7.28 -13.28
C SER A 102 1.43 6.37 -12.10
N MET A 103 2.68 6.39 -11.62
CA MET A 103 3.12 5.64 -10.44
C MET A 103 2.39 6.12 -9.17
N PHE A 104 2.29 7.44 -8.99
CA PHE A 104 1.58 8.00 -7.86
C PHE A 104 0.09 7.65 -7.89
N VAL A 105 -0.57 7.84 -9.04
CA VAL A 105 -2.00 7.54 -9.20
C VAL A 105 -2.27 6.05 -8.95
N LEU A 106 -1.48 5.14 -9.51
CA LEU A 106 -1.64 3.70 -9.27
C LEU A 106 -1.44 3.33 -7.80
N GLY A 107 -0.45 3.93 -7.13
CA GLY A 107 -0.22 3.75 -5.71
C GLY A 107 -1.41 4.23 -4.87
N VAL A 108 -1.93 5.43 -5.13
CA VAL A 108 -3.11 5.97 -4.44
C VAL A 108 -4.34 5.10 -4.69
N VAL A 109 -4.60 4.69 -5.93
CA VAL A 109 -5.75 3.83 -6.26
C VAL A 109 -5.67 2.49 -5.53
N SER A 110 -4.50 1.84 -5.52
CA SER A 110 -4.32 0.59 -4.76
C SER A 110 -4.55 0.77 -3.26
N TYR A 111 -4.14 1.92 -2.72
CA TYR A 111 -4.32 2.24 -1.32
C TYR A 111 -5.81 2.45 -1.00
N VAL A 112 -6.57 3.13 -1.87
CA VAL A 112 -8.01 3.28 -1.71
C VAL A 112 -8.69 1.91 -1.66
N PHE A 113 -8.32 0.97 -2.55
CA PHE A 113 -8.81 -0.41 -2.49
C PHE A 113 -8.50 -1.08 -1.15
N VAL A 114 -7.29 -0.89 -0.64
CA VAL A 114 -6.86 -1.41 0.67
C VAL A 114 -7.62 -0.76 1.83
N ALA A 115 -7.82 0.55 1.80
CA ALA A 115 -8.56 1.30 2.82
C ALA A 115 -10.03 0.84 2.88
N ILE A 116 -10.65 0.58 1.71
CA ILE A 116 -11.98 -0.02 1.63
C ILE A 116 -11.97 -1.44 2.21
N ALA A 117 -10.97 -2.27 1.89
CA ALA A 117 -10.85 -3.61 2.47
C ALA A 117 -10.67 -3.57 4.01
N MET A 118 -9.94 -2.57 4.52
CA MET A 118 -9.74 -2.32 5.95
C MET A 118 -11.06 -1.94 6.62
N LEU A 119 -11.84 -1.04 6.01
CA LEU A 119 -13.20 -0.68 6.46
C LEU A 119 -14.12 -1.90 6.51
N LEU A 120 -14.17 -2.69 5.43
CA LEU A 120 -15.03 -3.86 5.34
C LEU A 120 -14.69 -4.91 6.41
N LYS A 121 -13.40 -5.13 6.67
CA LYS A 121 -12.95 -6.10 7.66
C LYS A 121 -13.22 -5.63 9.09
N ILE A 122 -12.97 -4.36 9.42
CA ILE A 122 -13.33 -3.78 10.73
C ILE A 122 -14.83 -3.95 11.00
N ARG A 123 -15.69 -3.62 10.03
CA ARG A 123 -17.14 -3.83 10.14
C ARG A 123 -17.50 -5.30 10.39
N LYS A 124 -16.89 -6.23 9.64
CA LYS A 124 -17.13 -7.68 9.80
C LYS A 124 -16.70 -8.21 11.17
N THR A 125 -15.59 -7.70 11.72
CA THR A 125 -15.10 -8.07 13.05
C THR A 125 -16.04 -7.56 14.14
N SER A 126 -16.54 -6.32 14.03
CA SER A 126 -17.52 -5.78 14.99
C SER A 126 -18.85 -6.54 14.99
N LEU A 127 -19.31 -7.00 13.81
CA LEU A 127 -20.61 -7.64 13.64
C LEU A 127 -20.62 -9.11 14.11
N GLY A 128 -19.49 -9.81 13.96
CA GLY A 128 -19.30 -11.16 14.49
C GLY A 128 -19.27 -11.22 16.01
N GLU A 129 -18.73 -10.19 16.67
CA GLU A 129 -18.78 -10.06 18.14
C GLU A 129 -20.16 -9.61 18.62
N ALA A 130 -20.84 -8.71 17.90
CA ALA A 130 -22.16 -8.22 18.27
C ALA A 130 -23.25 -9.32 18.25
N LEU A 131 -23.20 -10.26 17.29
CA LEU A 131 -24.15 -11.36 17.21
C LEU A 131 -23.94 -12.43 18.30
N LYS A 132 -22.71 -12.61 18.80
CA LYS A 132 -22.41 -13.59 19.86
C LYS A 132 -22.79 -13.09 21.25
N ASN A 133 -22.88 -11.77 21.43
CA ASN A 133 -23.21 -11.13 22.71
C ASN A 133 -24.71 -10.80 22.88
N GLN A 134 -25.56 -11.18 21.92
CA GLN A 134 -27.02 -11.15 22.05
C GLN A 134 -27.62 -12.54 22.34
N SER A 135 -26.81 -13.60 22.34
CA SER A 135 -27.26 -14.98 22.55
C SER A 135 -26.70 -15.65 23.81
N LEU A 136 -26.23 -14.87 24.80
CA LEU A 136 -25.84 -15.35 26.12
C LEU A 136 -26.28 -14.36 27.20
#